data_AF-A0A1C6D8K2-F1
#
_entry.id   AF-A0A1C6D8K2-F1
#
_cell.length_a   1.000
_cell.length_b   1.000
_cell.length_c   1.000
_cell.angle_alpha   90.00
_cell.angle_beta   90.00
_cell.angle_gamma   90.00
#
_symmetry.space_group_name_H-M   'P 1'
#
loop_
_entity.id
_entity.type
_entity.pdbx_description
1 polymer ?
#
loop_
_entity_poly.entity_id
_entity_poly.type
_entity_poly.pdbx_seq_one_letter_code
_entity_poly.pdbx_strand_id
1 'polypeptide(L)' 'MADKRYTSFDELPLTLTVPEVAEVLDIGRNTAYEIVRSGDLPSRRIGKRGQIRVLKYDLERYMKGEM' A
#
# COMPACT_ATOMS: atom_id res chain seq x y z
N MET A 1 -20.45 0.50 2.89
CA MET A 1 -20.27 0.90 1.48
C MET A 1 -18.86 1.47 1.36
N ALA A 2 -17.86 0.61 1.10
CA ALA A 2 -16.53 1.06 0.71
C ALA A 2 -16.53 1.02 -0.83
N ASP A 3 -16.54 2.21 -1.39
CA ASP A 3 -16.48 2.51 -2.82
C ASP A 3 -15.18 1.89 -3.35
N LYS A 4 -15.29 0.77 -4.09
CA LYS A 4 -14.15 0.07 -4.69
C LYS A 4 -13.64 0.95 -5.84
N ARG A 5 -12.81 1.96 -5.50
CA ARG A 5 -12.43 3.07 -6.39
C ARG A 5 -11.45 2.73 -7.51
N TYR A 6 -10.87 1.53 -7.50
CA TYR A 6 -9.85 1.18 -8.47
C TYR A 6 -10.12 -0.22 -9.01
N THR A 7 -10.48 -0.27 -10.29
CA THR A 7 -10.71 -1.52 -11.03
C THR A 7 -9.52 -1.90 -11.90
N SER A 8 -8.59 -0.97 -12.14
CA SER A 8 -7.38 -1.18 -12.90
C SER A 8 -6.15 -0.56 -12.22
N PHE A 9 -4.99 -1.20 -12.40
CA PHE A 9 -3.70 -0.71 -11.90
C PHE A 9 -3.39 0.72 -12.38
N ASP A 10 -3.84 1.11 -13.57
CA ASP A 10 -3.65 2.46 -14.14
C ASP A 10 -4.39 3.57 -13.37
N GLU A 11 -5.41 3.21 -12.58
CA GLU A 11 -6.26 4.16 -11.84
C GLU A 11 -5.75 4.44 -10.42
N LEU A 12 -4.76 3.67 -9.95
CA LEU A 12 -4.20 3.85 -8.62
C LEU A 12 -3.41 5.18 -8.56
N PRO A 13 -3.64 6.04 -7.55
CA PRO A 13 -2.75 7.15 -7.30
C PRO A 13 -1.34 6.61 -7.09
N LEU A 14 -0.31 7.32 -7.57
CA LEU A 14 1.10 6.88 -7.47
C LEU A 14 1.53 6.42 -6.07
N THR A 15 0.80 6.87 -5.03
CA THR A 15 1.01 6.50 -3.63
C THR A 15 -0.30 6.10 -2.95
N LEU A 16 -0.29 4.99 -2.23
CA LEU A 16 -1.35 4.44 -1.39
C LEU A 16 -0.99 4.61 0.09
N THR A 17 -2.00 4.74 0.94
CA THR A 17 -1.80 4.71 2.40
C THR A 17 -1.85 3.28 2.93
N VAL A 18 -1.31 3.05 4.13
CA VAL A 18 -1.36 1.73 4.81
C VAL A 18 -2.76 1.09 4.83
N PRO A 19 -3.85 1.81 5.15
CA PRO A 19 -5.19 1.23 5.08
C PRO A 19 -5.64 0.88 3.66
N GLU A 20 -5.26 1.65 2.64
CA GLU A 20 -5.59 1.31 1.24
C GLU A 20 -4.85 0.06 0.78
N VAL A 21 -3.58 -0.08 1.15
CA VAL A 21 -2.79 -1.30 0.90
C VAL A 21 -3.43 -2.52 1.56
N ALA A 22 -3.96 -2.35 2.78
CA ALA A 22 -4.66 -3.41 3.49
C ALA A 22 -5.90 -3.89 2.70
N GLU A 23 -6.67 -2.95 2.12
CA GLU A 23 -7.83 -3.29 1.29
C GLU A 23 -7.44 -3.94 -0.04
N VAL A 24 -6.32 -3.53 -0.67
CA VAL A 24 -5.88 -4.13 -1.94
C VAL A 24 -5.33 -5.55 -1.75
N LEU A 25 -4.60 -5.79 -0.66
CA LEU A 25 -4.05 -7.12 -0.34
C LEU A 25 -5.08 -8.02 0.37
N ASP A 26 -6.28 -7.52 0.66
CA ASP A 26 -7.31 -8.20 1.46
C ASP A 26 -6.78 -8.69 2.83
N ILE A 27 -5.94 -7.87 3.47
CA ILE A 27 -5.34 -8.16 4.77
C ILE A 27 -5.89 -7.24 5.87
N GLY A 28 -5.79 -7.69 7.11
CA GLY A 28 -6.10 -6.85 8.26
C GLY A 28 -5.21 -5.60 8.30
N ARG A 29 -5.77 -4.45 8.68
CA ARG A 29 -5.01 -3.19 8.87
C ARG A 29 -3.77 -3.37 9.75
N ASN A 30 -3.87 -4.23 10.77
CA ASN A 30 -2.76 -4.53 11.67
C ASN A 30 -1.62 -5.23 10.91
N THR A 31 -1.95 -6.23 10.09
CA THR A 31 -1.00 -6.92 9.21
C THR A 31 -0.36 -5.96 8.22
N ALA A 32 -1.12 -5.03 7.63
CA ALA A 32 -0.56 -4.03 6.73
C ALA A 32 0.45 -3.10 7.45
N TYR A 33 0.13 -2.68 8.68
CA TYR A 33 1.07 -1.91 9.51
C TYR A 33 2.32 -2.71 9.89
N GLU A 34 2.16 -3.99 10.23
CA GLU A 34 3.28 -4.90 10.54
C GLU A 34 4.20 -5.05 9.33
N ILE A 35 3.65 -5.31 8.14
CA ILE A 35 4.41 -5.43 6.89
C ILE A 35 5.18 -4.14 6.57
N VAL A 36 4.50 -2.99 6.69
CA VAL A 36 5.10 -1.66 6.47
C VAL A 36 6.18 -1.34 7.51
N ARG A 37 6.03 -1.84 8.75
CA ARG A 37 6.99 -1.67 9.84
C ARG A 37 8.16 -2.65 9.75
N SER A 38 7.91 -3.87 9.28
CA SER A 38 8.88 -4.94 9.04
C SER A 38 9.81 -4.56 7.87
N GLY A 39 9.32 -3.75 6.94
CA GLY A 39 10.08 -3.29 5.78
C GLY A 39 9.91 -4.20 4.56
N ASP A 40 9.11 -5.26 4.68
CA ASP A 40 8.70 -6.15 3.57
C ASP A 40 7.99 -5.38 2.45
N LEU A 41 7.33 -4.27 2.78
CA LEU A 41 6.66 -3.43 1.81
C LEU A 41 7.25 -2.01 1.87
N PRO A 42 8.02 -1.60 0.85
CA PRO A 42 8.70 -0.32 0.88
C PRO A 42 7.69 0.83 1.01
N SER A 43 7.86 1.61 2.08
CA SER A 43 7.02 2.74 2.40
C SER A 43 7.86 4.00 2.56
N ARG A 44 7.38 5.11 2.02
CA ARG A 44 8.03 6.42 2.11
C ARG A 44 7.21 7.36 2.98
N ARG A 45 7.87 8.05 3.89
CA ARG A 45 7.27 9.14 4.65
C ARG A 45 7.30 10.39 3.78
N ILE A 46 6.12 10.88 3.39
CA ILE A 46 5.99 12.05 2.51
C ILE A 46 5.25 13.17 3.24
N GLY A 47 5.84 14.38 3.21
CA GLY A 47 5.25 15.63 3.71
C GLY A 47 5.58 16.00 5.15
N LYS A 48 5.27 17.25 5.53
CA LYS A 48 5.54 17.84 6.87
C LYS A 48 4.92 17.09 8.05
N ARG A 49 3.91 16.25 7.82
CA ARG A 49 3.22 15.43 8.83
C ARG A 49 3.71 13.98 8.89
N GLY A 50 4.73 13.61 8.09
CA GLY A 50 5.34 12.28 8.14
C GLY A 50 4.36 11.15 7.80
N GLN A 51 3.39 11.39 6.91
CA GLN A 51 2.45 10.34 6.50
C GLN A 51 3.17 9.23 5.74
N ILE A 52 2.92 7.99 6.15
CA ILE A 52 3.46 6.81 5.49
C ILE A 52 2.65 6.55 4.22
N ARG A 53 3.34 6.52 3.10
CA ARG A 53 2.80 6.27 1.76
C ARG A 53 3.59 5.14 1.11
N VAL A 54 2.87 4.16 0.59
CA VAL A 54 3.38 3.03 -0.18
C VAL A 54 3.25 3.37 -1.66
N LEU A 55 4.25 3.07 -2.48
CA LEU A 55 4.14 3.26 -3.93
C LEU A 55 3.44 2.06 -4.57
N LYS A 56 2.69 2.31 -5.64
CA LYS A 56 2.06 1.24 -6.43
C LYS A 56 3.07 0.18 -6.89
N TYR A 57 4.24 0.61 -7.36
CA TYR A 57 5.28 -0.31 -7.86
C TYR A 57 5.76 -1.31 -6.79
N ASP A 58 5.81 -0.89 -5.53
CA ASP A 58 6.22 -1.74 -4.41
C ASP A 58 5.17 -2.81 -4.13
N LEU A 59 3.89 -2.46 -4.25
CA LEU A 59 2.79 -3.42 -4.15
C LEU A 59 2.80 -4.43 -5.30
N GLU A 60 3.06 -3.95 -6.52
CA GLU A 60 3.20 -4.81 -7.71
C GLU A 60 4.37 -5.78 -7.57
N ARG A 61 5.52 -5.33 -7.06
CA ARG A 61 6.68 -6.18 -6.73
C ARG A 61 6.31 -7.25 -5.70
N TYR A 62 5.62 -6.85 -4.64
CA TYR A 62 5.18 -7.75 -3.58
C TYR A 62 4.22 -8.82 -4.09
N MET A 63 3.22 -8.44 -4.90
CA MET A 63 2.27 -9.40 -5.50
C MET A 63 2.93 -10.31 -6.55
N LYS A 64 3.96 -9.83 -7.27
CA LYS A 64 4.72 -10.64 -8.21
C LYS A 64 5.66 -11.65 -7.55
N GLY A 65 5.92 -11.54 -6.23
CA GLY A 65 6.87 -12.40 -5.54
C GLY A 65 8.33 -12.21 -5.97
N GLU A 66 8.64 -11.08 -6.62
CA GLU A 66 10.02 -10.69 -6.94
C GLU A 66 10.60 -9.91 -5.75
N MET A 67 10.95 -10.63 -4.67
CA MET A 67 11.80 -10.12 -3.59
C MET A 67 13.15 -10.81 -3.60
#